data_AF-A0A496ZV32-F1
#
_entry.id   AF-A0A496ZV32-F1
#
_cell.length_a   1.000
_cell.length_b   1.000
_cell.length_c   1.000
_cell.angle_alpha   90.00
_cell.angle_beta   90.00
_cell.angle_gamma   90.00
#
_symmetry.space_group_name_H-M   'P 1'
#
loop_
_entity.id
_entity.type
_entity.pdbx_description
1 polymer ?
#
loop_
_entity_poly.entity_id
_entity_poly.type
_entity_poly.pdbx_seq_one_letter_code
_entity_poly.pdbx_strand_id
1 'polypeptide(L)' 'MAIPILKTWQNYFSNPDEGLGSSYERIILNNKLNQICSHFKIKSVLEAPSFGFTGLSGINSMDMAKNGLDVAVADNDNNR' A
#
# COMPACT_ATOMS: atom_id res chain seq x y z
N MET A 1 7.29 9.20 10.86
CA MET A 1 6.98 8.64 12.19
C MET A 1 5.81 7.68 12.01
N ALA A 2 6.07 6.38 11.78
CA ALA A 2 5.03 5.40 11.40
C ALA A 2 4.17 4.90 12.58
N ILE A 3 4.63 5.09 13.82
CA ILE A 3 3.99 4.53 15.04
C ILE A 3 2.58 5.09 15.30
N PRO A 4 2.26 6.38 15.10
CA PRO A 4 0.90 6.91 15.31
C PRO A 4 -0.09 6.32 14.31
N ILE A 5 0.31 6.23 13.04
CA ILE A 5 -0.54 5.75 11.93
C ILE A 5 -0.99 4.30 12.17
N LEU A 6 -0.11 3.42 12.65
CA LEU A 6 -0.48 2.02 12.95
C LEU A 6 -1.56 1.89 14.04
N LYS A 7 -1.76 2.92 14.88
CA LYS A 7 -2.78 2.94 15.93
C LYS A 7 -4.05 3.68 15.53
N THR A 8 -4.00 4.49 14.48
CA THR A 8 -5.10 5.37 14.06
C THR A 8 -5.42 5.26 12.57
N TRP A 9 -5.01 4.17 11.92
CA TRP A 9 -5.20 3.94 10.49
C TRP A 9 -6.68 3.99 10.08
N GLN A 10 -7.59 3.61 10.99
CA GLN A 10 -9.04 3.68 10.76
C GLN A 10 -9.51 5.11 10.45
N ASN A 11 -8.83 6.12 11.00
CA ASN A 11 -9.19 7.52 10.78
C ASN A 11 -9.07 7.92 9.31
N TYR A 12 -8.21 7.25 8.54
CA TYR A 12 -8.07 7.50 7.10
C TYR A 12 -9.40 7.37 6.35
N PHE A 13 -10.24 6.40 6.73
CA PHE A 13 -11.55 6.19 6.07
C PHE A 13 -12.55 7.32 6.36
N SER A 14 -12.35 8.07 7.44
CA SER A 14 -13.14 9.27 7.78
C SER A 14 -12.49 10.58 7.33
N ASN A 15 -11.17 10.63 7.28
CA ASN A 15 -10.35 11.77 6.89
C ASN A 15 -9.10 11.25 6.15
N PRO A 16 -9.09 11.22 4.81
CA PRO A 16 -8.04 10.61 4.01
C PRO A 16 -6.80 11.52 3.89
N ASP A 17 -6.40 12.14 4.99
CA ASP A 17 -5.18 12.92 5.09
C ASP A 17 -4.05 12.04 5.65
N GLU A 18 -3.13 11.65 4.76
CA GLU A 18 -1.91 10.93 5.10
C GLU A 18 -0.70 11.87 5.29
N GLY A 19 -0.85 13.17 5.03
CA GLY A 19 0.21 14.16 5.03
C GLY A 19 1.10 14.13 3.77
N LEU A 20 1.57 15.31 3.36
CA LEU A 20 2.34 15.50 2.11
C LEU A 20 3.59 14.61 2.00
N GLY A 21 4.29 14.38 3.11
CA GLY A 21 5.49 13.53 3.14
C GLY A 21 5.16 12.08 2.77
N SER A 22 4.15 11.50 3.42
CA SER A 22 3.74 10.12 3.15
C SER A 22 3.06 9.96 1.80
N SER A 23 2.33 10.98 1.31
CA SER A 23 1.86 11.01 -0.08
C SER A 23 3.02 10.96 -1.07
N TYR A 24 4.07 11.76 -0.87
CA TYR A 24 5.24 11.75 -1.74
C TYR A 24 5.93 10.38 -1.72
N GLU A 25 6.18 9.83 -0.53
CA GLU A 25 6.80 8.52 -0.36
C GLU A 25 6.01 7.42 -1.07
N ARG A 26 4.67 7.42 -0.93
CA ARG A 26 3.77 6.48 -1.62
C ARG A 26 3.86 6.58 -3.14
N ILE A 27 3.82 7.80 -3.69
CA ILE A 27 3.90 8.02 -5.15
C ILE A 27 5.22 7.51 -5.70
N ILE A 28 6.35 7.84 -5.06
CA ILE A 28 7.67 7.38 -5.52
C ILE A 28 7.80 5.87 -5.40
N LEU A 29 7.28 5.27 -4.32
CA LEU A 29 7.30 3.82 -4.12
C LEU A 29 6.46 3.10 -5.19
N ASN A 30 5.23 3.54 -5.44
CA ASN A 30 4.38 2.95 -6.48
C ASN A 30 5.05 3.03 -7.86
N ASN A 31 5.63 4.18 -8.22
CA ASN A 31 6.37 4.34 -9.46
C ASN A 31 7.51 3.33 -9.58
N LYS A 32 8.30 3.14 -8.52
CA LYS A 32 9.42 2.20 -8.53
C LYS A 32 8.94 0.75 -8.65
N LEU A 33 7.91 0.38 -7.91
CA LEU A 33 7.37 -0.97 -7.95
C LEU A 33 6.71 -1.29 -9.30
N ASN A 34 6.03 -0.34 -9.94
CA ASN A 34 5.52 -0.52 -11.30
C ASN A 34 6.65 -0.72 -12.32
N GLN A 35 7.76 0.02 -12.19
CA GLN A 35 8.94 -0.20 -13.04
C GLN A 35 9.48 -1.63 -12.87
N ILE A 36 9.54 -2.14 -11.64
CA ILE A 36 9.94 -3.52 -11.35
C ILE A 36 8.95 -4.50 -12.00
N CYS A 37 7.65 -4.30 -11.79
CA CYS A 37 6.61 -5.17 -12.34
C CYS A 37 6.69 -5.25 -13.88
N SER A 38 6.87 -4.10 -14.54
CA SER A 38 7.02 -4.01 -15.99
C SER A 38 8.30 -4.68 -16.48
N HIS A 39 9.44 -4.40 -15.83
CA HIS A 39 10.75 -4.94 -16.23
C HIS A 39 10.79 -6.47 -16.13
N PHE A 40 10.29 -7.03 -15.03
CA PHE A 40 10.30 -8.47 -14.79
C PHE A 40 9.04 -9.19 -15.29
N LYS A 41 8.11 -8.46 -15.94
CA LYS A 41 6.82 -9.00 -16.43
C LYS A 41 6.02 -9.72 -15.35
N ILE A 42 6.02 -9.16 -14.13
CA ILE A 42 5.29 -9.69 -12.98
C ILE A 42 3.79 -9.72 -13.30
N LYS A 43 3.12 -10.80 -12.92
CA LYS A 43 1.67 -11.00 -13.12
C LYS A 43 0.87 -11.02 -11.84
N SER A 44 1.52 -11.35 -10.72
CA SER A 44 0.88 -11.44 -9.42
C SER A 44 1.74 -10.79 -8.32
N VAL A 45 1.10 -10.18 -7.33
CA VAL A 45 1.72 -9.53 -6.18
C VAL A 45 1.07 -10.04 -4.90
N LEU A 46 1.89 -10.35 -3.91
CA LEU A 46 1.44 -10.60 -2.54
C LEU A 46 1.92 -9.46 -1.64
N GLU A 47 1.00 -8.75 -1.01
CA GLU A 47 1.28 -7.78 0.05
C GLU A 47 1.00 -8.42 1.42
N ALA A 48 2.04 -8.60 2.22
CA ALA A 48 1.96 -9.14 3.57
C ALA A 48 3.08 -8.54 4.46
N PRO A 49 2.78 -8.04 5.67
CA PRO A 49 1.44 -7.81 6.24
C PRO A 49 0.62 -6.78 5.43
N SER A 50 -0.71 -6.71 5.64
CA SER A 50 -1.59 -5.89 4.77
C SER A 50 -1.30 -4.41 4.89
N PHE A 51 -0.82 -3.96 6.05
CA PHE A 51 -0.44 -2.58 6.25
C PHE A 51 0.76 -2.20 5.42
N GLY A 52 0.48 -1.42 4.37
CA GLY A 52 1.51 -0.79 3.59
C GLY A 52 2.23 0.31 4.37
N PHE A 53 3.10 1.05 3.67
CA PHE A 53 4.02 1.98 4.32
C PHE A 53 3.29 3.14 5.04
N THR A 54 2.08 3.48 4.60
CA THR A 54 1.21 4.50 5.21
C THR A 54 0.19 3.91 6.19
N GLY A 55 0.38 2.66 6.63
CA GLY A 55 -0.51 1.95 7.58
C GLY A 55 -1.91 1.66 7.04
N LEU A 56 -2.09 1.74 5.72
CA LEU A 56 -3.31 1.40 5.03
C LEU A 56 -3.21 0.03 4.39
N SER A 57 -4.24 -0.78 4.57
CA SER A 57 -4.30 -2.13 4.02
C SER A 57 -4.25 -2.11 2.49
N GLY A 58 -3.30 -2.82 1.90
CA GLY A 58 -3.16 -2.99 0.44
C GLY A 58 -2.70 -1.75 -0.33
N ILE A 59 -2.33 -0.66 0.35
CA ILE A 59 -2.04 0.62 -0.32
C ILE A 59 -0.80 0.55 -1.21
N ASN A 60 0.17 -0.31 -0.90
CA ASN A 60 1.39 -0.43 -1.69
C ASN A 60 1.13 -1.17 -3.01
N SER A 61 0.22 -2.15 -2.99
CA SER A 61 -0.15 -2.98 -4.14
C SER A 61 -1.34 -2.45 -4.94
N MET A 62 -2.06 -1.45 -4.42
CA MET A 62 -3.24 -0.87 -5.05
C MET A 62 -3.00 -0.42 -6.50
N ASP A 63 -1.85 0.18 -6.79
CA ASP A 63 -1.55 0.65 -8.14
C ASP A 63 -1.29 -0.50 -9.13
N MET A 64 -0.76 -1.62 -8.65
CA MET A 64 -0.55 -2.84 -9.44
C MET A 64 -1.90 -3.50 -9.75
N ALA A 65 -2.81 -3.53 -8.77
CA ALA A 65 -4.18 -3.98 -8.99
C ALA A 65 -4.89 -3.13 -10.05
N LYS A 66 -4.75 -1.78 -9.99
CA LYS A 66 -5.27 -0.87 -11.02
C LYS A 66 -4.66 -1.11 -12.41
N ASN A 67 -3.40 -1.54 -12.46
CA ASN A 67 -2.71 -1.92 -13.69
C ASN A 67 -3.01 -3.37 -14.15
N GLY A 68 -3.96 -4.07 -13.50
CA GLY A 68 -4.44 -5.38 -13.90
C GLY A 68 -3.58 -6.56 -13.46
N LEU A 69 -2.68 -6.36 -12.49
CA LEU A 69 -1.97 -7.48 -11.85
C LEU A 69 -2.89 -8.18 -10.84
N ASP A 70 -2.67 -9.49 -10.68
CA ASP A 70 -3.36 -10.29 -9.67
C ASP A 70 -2.78 -9.98 -8.29
N VAL A 71 -3.54 -9.32 -7.43
CA VAL A 71 -3.07 -8.84 -6.13
C VAL A 71 -3.75 -9.61 -5.01
N ALA A 72 -2.94 -10.24 -4.17
CA ALA A 72 -3.35 -10.82 -2.91
C ALA A 72 -2.82 -9.96 -1.76
N VAL A 73 -3.66 -9.71 -0.76
CA VAL A 73 -3.30 -9.01 0.47
C VAL A 73 -3.54 -9.97 1.64
N ALA A 74 -2.59 -10.08 2.55
CA ALA A 74 -2.68 -10.97 3.70
C ALA A 74 -2.27 -10.27 5.00
N ASP A 75 -3.08 -10.43 6.03
CA ASP A 75 -2.78 -10.02 7.40
C ASP A 75 -3.15 -11.13 8.39
N ASN A 76 -2.72 -10.98 9.63
CA ASN A 76 -3.06 -11.88 10.73
C ASN A 76 -4.07 -11.28 11.72
N ASP A 77 -4.43 -10.00 11.56
CA ASP A 77 -5.46 -9.30 12.32
C ASP A 77 -6.73 -9.15 11.47
N ASN A 78 -7.86 -9.70 11.93
CA ASN A 78 -9.15 -9.63 11.21
C ASN A 78 -9.68 -8.20 11.04
N ASN A 79 -9.14 -7.23 11.77
CA ASN A 79 -9.49 -5.83 11.61
C ASN A 79 -8.69 -5.14 10.50
N ARG A 80 -7.76 -5.83 9.81
CA ARG A 80 -6.79 -5.25 8.85
C ARG A 80 -6.86 -5.88 7.47
#